data_AF-A0A850M2N5-F1
#
_entry.id   AF-A0A850M2N5-F1
#
_cell.length_a   1.000
_cell.length_b   1.000
_cell.length_c   1.000
_cell.angle_alpha   90.00
_cell.angle_beta   90.00
_cell.angle_gamma   90.00
#
_symmetry.space_group_name_H-M   'P 1'
#
loop_
_entity.id
_entity.type
_entity.pdbx_description
1 polymer ?
#
loop_
_entity_poly.entity_id
_entity_poly.type
_entity_poly.pdbx_seq_one_letter_code
_entity_poly.pdbx_strand_id
1 'polypeptide(L)'
;MKGNEILKPTAYLAIITNTSAVILHALSYFGVDALKTVSFIMFYVAFGVNLALIYLNLDFINRGDQSGRKIKLTCWISLLFLFFVGGILLTESLIYSILLVGDILRIITLIISLISYFGIFGIGILISFLDLQNINRPETWK
;
A
#
# COMPACT_ATOMS: atom_id res chain seq x y z
N MET A 1 -8.97 22.74 8.34
CA MET A 1 -9.41 22.88 6.91
C MET A 1 -8.30 22.58 5.90
N LYS A 2 -7.02 22.94 6.13
CA LYS A 2 -5.90 22.57 5.24
C LYS A 2 -5.66 21.06 5.11
N GLY A 3 -5.91 20.27 6.17
CA GLY A 3 -5.77 18.80 6.13
C GLY A 3 -6.65 18.13 5.07
N ASN A 4 -7.89 18.60 4.89
CA ASN A 4 -8.83 18.03 3.91
C ASN A 4 -8.39 18.25 2.47
N GLU A 5 -7.78 19.41 2.19
CA GLU A 5 -7.27 19.77 0.86
C GLU A 5 -6.10 18.88 0.42
N ILE A 6 -5.40 18.26 1.38
CA ILE A 6 -4.25 17.39 1.12
C ILE A 6 -4.65 15.91 1.22
N LEU A 7 -5.42 15.53 2.25
CA LEU A 7 -5.82 14.14 2.51
C LEU A 7 -6.71 13.60 1.39
N LYS A 8 -7.66 14.39 0.89
CA LYS A 8 -8.61 13.92 -0.12
C LYS A 8 -7.93 13.60 -1.46
N PRO A 9 -7.10 14.49 -2.06
CA PRO A 9 -6.33 14.14 -3.25
C PRO A 9 -5.38 12.96 -3.02
N THR A 10 -4.74 12.87 -1.85
CA THR A 10 -3.81 11.78 -1.55
C THR A 10 -4.52 10.43 -1.43
N ALA A 11 -5.72 10.39 -0.83
CA ALA A 11 -6.55 9.18 -0.78
C ALA A 11 -6.96 8.72 -2.19
N TYR A 12 -7.35 9.64 -3.08
CA TYR A 12 -7.64 9.27 -4.47
C TYR A 12 -6.40 8.79 -5.22
N LEU A 13 -5.25 9.46 -5.01
CA LEU A 13 -3.98 9.03 -5.59
C LEU A 13 -3.59 7.62 -5.11
N ALA A 14 -3.80 7.32 -3.82
CA ALA A 14 -3.61 5.99 -3.28
C ALA A 14 -4.52 4.98 -3.99
N ILE A 15 -5.82 5.23 -4.10
CA ILE A 15 -6.75 4.31 -4.80
C ILE A 15 -6.28 4.06 -6.25
N ILE A 16 -5.95 5.13 -6.99
CA ILE A 16 -5.53 5.02 -8.39
C ILE A 16 -4.23 4.21 -8.50
N THR A 17 -3.20 4.56 -7.73
CA THR A 17 -1.88 3.90 -7.80
C THR A 17 -1.95 2.44 -7.36
N ASN A 18 -2.68 2.12 -6.29
CA ASN A 18 -2.91 0.74 -5.86
C ASN A 18 -3.65 -0.07 -6.93
N THR A 19 -4.71 0.49 -7.52
CA THR A 19 -5.49 -0.18 -8.57
C THR A 19 -4.65 -0.41 -9.82
N SER A 20 -3.89 0.59 -10.26
CA SER A 20 -2.97 0.47 -11.39
C SER A 20 -1.89 -0.58 -11.14
N ALA A 21 -1.33 -0.65 -9.93
CA ALA A 21 -0.33 -1.66 -9.57
C ALA A 21 -0.89 -3.08 -9.67
N VAL A 22 -2.11 -3.33 -9.18
CA VAL A 22 -2.77 -4.64 -9.28
C VAL A 22 -3.11 -4.99 -10.73
N ILE A 23 -3.65 -4.04 -11.51
CA ILE A 23 -3.97 -4.28 -12.93
C ILE A 23 -2.70 -4.60 -13.71
N LEU A 24 -1.63 -3.82 -13.54
CA LEU A 24 -0.35 -4.07 -14.22
C LEU A 24 0.27 -5.39 -13.81
N HIS A 25 0.14 -5.77 -12.52
CA HIS A 25 0.58 -7.07 -12.05
C HIS A 25 -0.20 -8.21 -12.71
N ALA A 26 -1.53 -8.12 -12.77
CA ALA A 26 -2.37 -9.09 -13.48
C ALA A 26 -2.00 -9.16 -14.97
N LEU A 27 -1.76 -8.01 -15.61
CA LEU A 27 -1.36 -7.95 -17.01
C LEU A 27 0.03 -8.54 -17.27
N SER A 28 0.94 -8.50 -16.28
CA SER A 28 2.30 -9.05 -16.42
C SER A 28 2.30 -10.57 -16.64
N TYR A 29 1.22 -11.26 -16.26
CA TYR A 29 1.05 -12.70 -16.52
C TYR A 29 0.77 -13.05 -17.99
N PHE A 30 0.43 -12.08 -18.85
CA PHE A 30 0.29 -12.31 -20.30
C PHE A 30 1.64 -12.45 -21.04
N GLY A 31 2.76 -12.47 -20.32
CA GLY A 31 4.06 -12.89 -20.87
C GLY A 31 4.90 -11.78 -21.51
N VAL A 32 4.49 -10.51 -21.41
CA VAL A 32 5.31 -9.38 -21.86
C VAL A 32 6.31 -9.01 -20.77
N ASP A 33 7.59 -9.28 -20.97
CA ASP A 33 8.63 -9.06 -19.94
C ASP A 33 8.74 -7.59 -19.48
N ALA A 34 8.52 -6.63 -20.39
CA ALA A 34 8.46 -5.21 -20.03
C ALA A 34 7.35 -4.90 -19.01
N LEU A 35 6.21 -5.60 -19.06
CA LEU A 35 5.11 -5.41 -18.11
C LEU A 35 5.48 -5.89 -16.70
N LYS A 36 6.36 -6.89 -16.56
CA LYS A 36 6.85 -7.35 -15.25
C LYS A 36 7.66 -6.27 -14.55
N THR A 37 8.59 -5.64 -15.28
CA THR A 37 9.39 -4.53 -14.75
C THR A 37 8.53 -3.32 -14.39
N VAL A 38 7.58 -2.95 -15.25
CA VAL A 38 6.65 -1.84 -15.00
C VAL A 38 5.73 -2.14 -13.80
N SER A 39 5.25 -3.38 -13.66
CA SER A 39 4.47 -3.82 -12.50
C SER A 39 5.26 -3.66 -11.20
N PHE A 40 6.53 -4.07 -11.19
CA PHE A 40 7.41 -3.93 -10.03
C PHE A 40 7.66 -2.47 -9.64
N ILE A 41 7.90 -1.59 -10.62
CA ILE A 41 8.04 -0.14 -10.35
C ILE A 41 6.74 0.42 -9.75
N MET A 42 5.60 0.09 -10.35
CA MET A 42 4.30 0.58 -9.88
C MET A 42 3.93 0.07 -8.50
N PHE A 43 4.40 -1.11 -8.12
CA PHE A 43 4.29 -1.60 -6.75
C PHE A 43 4.99 -0.68 -5.74
N TYR A 44 6.24 -0.28 -5.98
CA TYR A 44 6.94 0.63 -5.07
C TYR A 44 6.32 2.03 -5.04
N VAL A 45 5.77 2.48 -6.18
CA VAL A 45 4.99 3.72 -6.22
C VAL A 45 3.76 3.60 -5.31
N ALA A 46 2.97 2.53 -5.43
CA ALA A 46 1.81 2.28 -4.57
C ALA A 46 2.20 2.15 -3.08
N PHE A 47 3.30 1.45 -2.78
CA PHE A 47 3.87 1.36 -1.44
C PHE A 47 4.19 2.75 -0.87
N GLY A 48 4.89 3.58 -1.64
CA GLY A 48 5.29 4.93 -1.24
C GLY A 48 4.08 5.84 -1.01
N VAL A 49 3.07 5.77 -1.88
CA VAL A 49 1.84 6.55 -1.75
C VAL A 49 1.04 6.11 -0.52
N ASN A 50 0.94 4.82 -0.24
CA ASN A 50 0.29 4.33 0.98
C ASN A 50 1.02 4.78 2.26
N LEU A 51 2.36 4.77 2.23
CA LEU A 51 3.17 5.27 3.34
C LEU A 51 2.96 6.78 3.57
N ALA A 52 2.92 7.57 2.49
CA ALA A 52 2.63 8.99 2.55
C ALA A 52 1.23 9.26 3.11
N LEU A 53 0.22 8.51 2.65
CA LEU A 53 -1.15 8.61 3.16
C LEU A 53 -1.23 8.28 4.66
N ILE A 54 -0.59 7.20 5.10
CA ILE A 54 -0.49 6.84 6.53
C ILE A 54 0.15 7.98 7.34
N TYR A 55 1.25 8.54 6.85
CA TYR A 55 1.96 9.60 7.55
C TYR A 55 1.10 10.86 7.69
N LEU A 56 0.46 11.30 6.60
CA LEU A 56 -0.46 12.45 6.61
C LEU A 56 -1.63 12.20 7.56
N ASN A 57 -2.22 11.01 7.56
CA ASN A 57 -3.26 10.66 8.52
C ASN A 57 -2.77 10.76 9.96
N LEU A 58 -1.61 10.19 10.29
CA LEU A 58 -1.09 10.24 11.66
C LEU A 58 -0.75 11.66 12.14
N ASP A 59 -0.41 12.57 11.22
CA ASP A 59 -0.11 13.98 11.48
C ASP A 59 -1.39 14.80 11.72
N PHE A 60 -2.34 14.73 10.77
CA PHE A 60 -3.55 15.56 10.79
C PHE A 60 -4.66 15.01 11.70
N ILE A 61 -4.57 13.79 12.21
CA ILE A 61 -5.68 13.22 12.97
C ILE A 61 -5.83 13.82 14.37
N ASN A 62 -7.08 14.14 14.73
CA ASN A 62 -7.45 14.49 16.09
C ASN A 62 -7.56 13.23 16.96
N ARG A 63 -6.67 13.12 17.94
CA ARG A 63 -6.59 11.95 18.83
C ARG A 63 -7.68 11.95 19.91
N GLY A 64 -8.33 13.09 20.13
CA GLY A 64 -9.43 13.22 21.08
C GLY A 64 -10.70 12.50 20.60
N ASP A 65 -10.96 12.51 19.30
CA ASP A 65 -12.16 11.95 18.68
C ASP A 65 -12.12 10.41 18.57
N GLN A 66 -13.29 9.76 18.69
CA GLN A 66 -13.40 8.31 18.66
C GLN A 66 -13.12 7.72 17.27
N SER A 67 -13.58 8.36 16.19
CA SER A 67 -13.25 7.96 14.82
C SER A 67 -11.77 8.19 14.54
N GLY A 68 -11.23 9.31 15.03
CA GLY A 68 -9.81 9.63 14.98
C GLY A 68 -8.92 8.52 15.56
N ARG A 69 -9.30 7.97 16.72
CA ARG A 69 -8.57 6.85 17.34
C ARG A 69 -8.62 5.56 16.52
N LYS A 70 -9.75 5.26 15.87
CA LYS A 70 -9.89 4.08 15.01
C LYS A 70 -8.99 4.16 13.78
N ILE A 71 -9.02 5.29 13.07
CA ILE A 71 -8.16 5.53 11.90
C ILE A 71 -6.69 5.48 12.29
N LYS A 72 -6.31 6.08 13.43
CA LYS A 72 -4.94 5.99 13.97
C LYS A 72 -4.51 4.53 14.17
N LEU A 73 -5.36 3.71 14.80
CA LEU A 73 -5.05 2.30 15.02
C LEU A 73 -4.88 1.55 13.69
N THR A 74 -5.78 1.77 12.73
CA THR A 74 -5.67 1.19 11.37
C THR A 74 -4.35 1.59 10.72
N CYS A 75 -3.96 2.87 10.79
CA CYS A 75 -2.70 3.36 10.24
C CYS A 75 -1.48 2.66 10.86
N TRP A 76 -1.47 2.42 12.17
CA TRP A 76 -0.38 1.68 12.83
C TRP A 76 -0.30 0.21 12.42
N ILE A 77 -1.46 -0.46 12.35
CA ILE A 77 -1.53 -1.85 11.88
C ILE A 77 -1.06 -1.95 10.42
N SER A 78 -1.49 -1.01 9.57
CA SER A 78 -1.07 -0.91 8.18
C SER A 78 0.42 -0.62 8.03
N LEU A 79 0.99 0.24 8.87
CA LEU A 79 2.43 0.53 8.87
C LEU A 79 3.25 -0.74 9.19
N LEU A 80 2.84 -1.49 10.21
CA LEU A 80 3.48 -2.74 10.60
C LEU A 80 3.41 -3.76 9.45
N PHE A 81 2.25 -3.88 8.80
CA PHE A 81 2.11 -4.75 7.63
C PHE A 81 3.01 -4.30 6.46
N LEU A 82 3.04 -3.01 6.13
CA LEU A 82 3.90 -2.48 5.07
C LEU A 82 5.38 -2.73 5.37
N PHE A 83 5.80 -2.66 6.64
CA PHE A 83 7.17 -3.00 7.03
C PHE A 83 7.50 -4.46 6.72
N PHE A 84 6.62 -5.41 7.07
CA PHE A 84 6.81 -6.83 6.75
C PHE A 84 6.86 -7.07 5.24
N VAL A 85 5.92 -6.50 4.49
CA VAL A 85 5.87 -6.64 3.03
C VAL A 85 7.10 -6.05 2.36
N GLY A 86 7.54 -4.88 2.80
CA GLY A 86 8.76 -4.24 2.30
C GLY A 86 10.00 -5.11 2.56
N GLY A 87 10.14 -5.66 3.77
CA GLY A 87 11.26 -6.54 4.12
C GLY A 87 11.28 -7.83 3.29
N ILE A 88 10.11 -8.44 3.09
CA ILE A 88 9.95 -9.65 2.27
C ILE A 88 10.40 -9.40 0.83
N LEU A 89 9.97 -8.30 0.20
CA LEU A 89 10.26 -8.03 -1.21
C LEU A 89 11.69 -7.57 -1.46
N LEU A 90 12.30 -6.86 -0.51
CA LEU A 90 13.74 -6.60 -0.52
C LEU A 90 14.54 -7.90 -0.41
N THR A 91 14.02 -8.91 0.28
CA THR A 91 14.65 -10.23 0.38
C THR A 91 14.43 -11.04 -0.89
N GLU A 92 13.27 -10.94 -1.55
CA GLU A 92 13.00 -11.59 -2.84
C GLU A 92 14.00 -11.15 -3.94
N SER A 93 14.30 -9.85 -4.05
CA SER A 93 15.28 -9.34 -5.02
C SER A 93 16.72 -9.84 -4.73
N LEU A 94 17.05 -10.10 -3.46
CA LEU A 94 18.31 -10.71 -3.05
C LEU A 94 18.35 -12.23 -3.32
N ILE A 95 17.24 -12.94 -3.12
CA ILE A 95 17.15 -14.39 -3.39
C ILE A 95 17.24 -14.67 -4.90
N TYR A 96 16.61 -13.86 -5.74
CA TYR A 96 16.71 -14.02 -7.20
C TYR A 96 18.11 -13.71 -7.76
N SER A 97 18.92 -12.93 -7.05
CA SER A 97 20.30 -12.61 -7.45
C SER A 97 21.33 -13.67 -6.99
N ILE A 98 20.94 -14.60 -6.12
CA ILE A 98 21.80 -15.65 -5.57
C ILE A 98 21.23 -17.02 -5.94
N LEU A 99 21.67 -17.58 -7.08
CA LEU A 99 21.70 -19.02 -7.42
C LEU A 99 20.41 -19.88 -7.33
N LEU A 100 20.04 -20.49 -8.46
CA LEU A 100 19.50 -21.85 -8.60
C LEU A 100 18.51 -22.31 -7.51
N VAL A 101 17.51 -21.48 -7.25
CA VAL A 101 16.53 -21.76 -6.22
C VAL A 101 15.51 -22.77 -6.75
N GLY A 102 15.44 -23.95 -6.11
CA GLY A 102 14.56 -25.04 -6.53
C GLY A 102 13.08 -24.65 -6.62
N ASP A 103 12.31 -25.39 -7.43
CA ASP A 103 10.93 -25.05 -7.82
C ASP A 103 9.98 -24.72 -6.66
N ILE A 104 10.19 -25.36 -5.49
CA ILE A 104 9.39 -25.12 -4.28
C ILE A 104 9.57 -23.69 -3.77
N LEU A 105 10.80 -23.16 -3.69
CA LEU A 105 10.99 -21.79 -3.22
C LEU A 105 10.38 -20.80 -4.22
N ARG A 106 10.46 -21.07 -5.53
CA ARG A 106 9.87 -20.23 -6.57
C ARG A 106 8.36 -20.09 -6.40
N ILE A 107 7.67 -21.19 -6.06
CA ILE A 107 6.23 -21.18 -5.75
C ILE A 107 5.94 -20.39 -4.47
N ILE A 108 6.73 -20.61 -3.41
CA ILE A 108 6.57 -19.88 -2.15
C ILE A 108 6.74 -18.38 -2.37
N THR A 109 7.78 -17.98 -3.11
CA THR A 109 8.05 -16.58 -3.47
C THR A 109 6.91 -15.98 -4.28
N LEU A 110 6.36 -16.71 -5.26
CA LEU A 110 5.19 -16.26 -6.02
C LEU A 110 3.97 -16.01 -5.12
N ILE A 111 3.66 -16.92 -4.20
CA ILE A 111 2.53 -16.78 -3.26
C ILE A 111 2.74 -15.56 -2.36
N ILE A 112 3.96 -15.41 -1.81
CA ILE A 112 4.31 -14.30 -0.94
C ILE A 112 4.22 -12.95 -1.68
N SER A 113 4.68 -12.91 -2.93
CA SER A 113 4.57 -11.73 -3.81
C SER A 113 3.10 -11.38 -4.03
N LEU A 114 2.25 -12.34 -4.39
CA LEU A 114 0.80 -12.12 -4.55
C LEU A 114 0.15 -11.56 -3.27
N ILE A 115 0.42 -12.16 -2.11
CA ILE A 115 -0.08 -11.67 -0.82
C ILE A 115 0.37 -10.23 -0.57
N SER A 116 1.59 -9.89 -0.95
CA SER A 116 2.14 -8.55 -0.81
C SER A 116 1.40 -7.53 -1.70
N TYR A 117 1.23 -7.83 -3.00
CA TYR A 117 0.50 -6.95 -3.93
C TYR A 117 -0.95 -6.73 -3.49
N PHE A 118 -1.68 -7.79 -3.16
CA PHE A 118 -3.07 -7.69 -2.70
C PHE A 118 -3.19 -7.05 -1.32
N GLY A 119 -2.24 -7.29 -0.42
CA GLY A 119 -2.22 -6.70 0.91
C GLY A 119 -1.99 -5.19 0.88
N ILE A 120 -1.05 -4.72 0.05
CA ILE A 120 -0.82 -3.29 -0.18
C ILE A 120 -2.08 -2.63 -0.75
N PHE A 121 -2.69 -3.25 -1.76
CA PHE A 121 -3.94 -2.78 -2.34
C PHE A 121 -5.06 -2.69 -1.30
N GLY A 122 -5.26 -3.75 -0.51
CA GLY A 122 -6.30 -3.82 0.52
C GLY A 122 -6.12 -2.73 1.58
N ILE A 123 -4.88 -2.48 2.02
CA ILE A 123 -4.56 -1.41 2.97
C ILE A 123 -4.80 -0.03 2.36
N GLY A 124 -4.33 0.19 1.13
CA GLY A 124 -4.50 1.46 0.43
C GLY A 124 -5.98 1.83 0.31
N ILE A 125 -6.83 0.86 -0.07
CA ILE A 125 -8.27 1.06 -0.12
C ILE A 125 -8.87 1.27 1.27
N LEU A 126 -8.51 0.46 2.25
CA LEU A 126 -9.09 0.54 3.59
C LEU A 126 -8.86 1.92 4.21
N ILE A 127 -7.63 2.43 4.14
CA ILE A 127 -7.29 3.76 4.67
C ILE A 127 -8.01 4.84 3.87
N SER A 128 -7.92 4.80 2.53
CA SER A 128 -8.58 5.80 1.69
C SER A 128 -10.10 5.84 1.90
N PHE A 129 -10.73 4.69 2.12
CA PHE A 129 -12.15 4.60 2.43
C PHE A 129 -12.48 5.26 3.77
N LEU A 130 -11.71 4.95 4.82
CA LEU A 130 -11.90 5.57 6.14
C LEU A 130 -11.69 7.09 6.11
N ASP A 131 -10.72 7.55 5.33
CA ASP A 131 -10.44 8.97 5.15
C ASP A 131 -11.60 9.67 4.45
N LEU A 132 -12.03 9.14 3.30
CA LEU A 132 -13.14 9.71 2.52
C LEU A 132 -14.45 9.70 3.30
N GLN A 133 -14.69 8.69 4.14
CA GLN A 133 -15.89 8.62 4.99
C GLN A 133 -15.89 9.72 6.06
N ASN A 134 -14.73 10.06 6.62
CA ASN A 134 -14.63 11.02 7.72
C ASN A 134 -14.11 12.40 7.28
N ILE A 135 -13.79 12.62 5.99
CA ILE A 135 -13.13 13.83 5.49
C ILE A 135 -13.89 15.12 5.83
N ASN A 136 -15.22 15.09 5.84
CA ASN A 136 -16.05 16.26 6.12
C ASN A 136 -16.29 16.51 7.62
N ARG A 137 -15.73 15.68 8.51
CA ARG A 137 -15.89 15.80 9.97
C ARG A 137 -14.74 16.59 10.57
N PRO A 138 -14.90 17.89 10.85
CA PRO A 138 -13.82 18.74 11.36
C PRO A 138 -13.34 18.32 12.75
N GLU A 139 -14.15 17.60 13.53
CA GLU A 139 -13.70 17.05 14.81
C GLU A 139 -12.68 15.91 14.69
N THR A 140 -12.64 15.23 13.54
CA THR A 140 -11.72 14.11 13.27
C THR A 140 -10.33 14.59 12.83
N TRP A 141 -10.24 15.78 12.22
CA TRP A 141 -9.03 16.29 11.57
C TRP A 141 -8.64 17.66 12.13
N LYS A 142 -7.35 17.88 12.37
CA LYS A 142 -6.79 19.13 12.89
C LYS A 142 -6.63 20.20 11.81
#